data_AF-A0A4P0YG21-F1
#
_entry.id   AF-A0A4P0YG21-F1
#
_cell.length_a   1.000
_cell.length_b   1.000
_cell.length_c   1.000
_cell.angle_alpha   90.00
_cell.angle_beta   90.00
_cell.angle_gamma   90.00
#
_symmetry.space_group_name_H-M   'P 1'
#
loop_
_entity.id
_entity.type
_entity.pdbx_description
1 polymer ?
#
loop_
_entity_poly.entity_id
_entity_poly.type
_entity_poly.pdbx_seq_one_letter_code
_entity_poly.pdbx_strand_id
1 'polypeptide(L)'
;MARQAFHGDGILAFLPLSDPHLCSIVWSLSPGEAQRMQQADETTFNQALNIAFDNRLGLCQLASEREVFPLTGRYARQFAAHRLALVGDAAHTIHPLAGQGVNLGFMDAAELIDELKRLHAQGKISASIFICAATSAAASTARR
;
A
#
# COMPACT_ATOMS: atom_id res chain seq x y z
N MET A 1 9.42 -16.25 2.49
CA MET A 1 8.03 -15.83 2.83
C MET A 1 8.07 -14.42 3.41
N ALA A 2 7.13 -13.56 3.02
CA ALA A 2 6.99 -12.23 3.61
C ALA A 2 6.61 -12.31 5.09
N ARG A 3 7.09 -11.35 5.88
CA ARG A 3 6.82 -11.28 7.33
C ARG A 3 6.44 -9.86 7.71
N GLN A 4 5.50 -9.72 8.63
CA GLN A 4 5.04 -8.43 9.11
C GLN A 4 4.98 -8.42 10.64
N ALA A 5 5.45 -7.33 11.24
CA ALA A 5 5.34 -7.01 12.65
C ALA A 5 4.50 -5.74 12.81
N PHE A 6 3.66 -5.72 13.85
CA PHE A 6 2.88 -4.55 14.25
C PHE A 6 3.52 -3.96 15.50
N HIS A 7 3.74 -2.65 15.52
CA HIS A 7 4.38 -1.96 16.64
C HIS A 7 3.67 -0.62 16.88
N GLY A 8 2.96 -0.50 18.00
CA GLY A 8 2.11 0.66 18.29
C GLY A 8 1.15 0.94 17.14
N ASP A 9 1.25 2.13 16.56
CA ASP A 9 0.45 2.59 15.39
C ASP A 9 1.14 2.33 14.04
N GLY A 10 2.33 1.71 14.03
CA GLY A 10 3.15 1.44 12.85
C GLY A 10 3.18 -0.02 12.43
N ILE A 11 3.57 -0.25 11.19
CA ILE A 11 3.77 -1.58 10.59
C ILE A 11 5.19 -1.67 10.05
N LEU A 12 5.86 -2.78 10.31
CA LEU A 12 7.13 -3.14 9.69
C LEU A 12 6.98 -4.44 8.93
N ALA A 13 7.17 -4.41 7.62
CA ALA A 13 7.12 -5.58 6.76
C ALA A 13 8.47 -5.85 6.09
N PHE A 14 8.84 -7.12 6.04
CA PHE A 14 9.97 -7.66 5.28
C PHE A 14 9.45 -8.46 4.09
N LEU A 15 9.81 -8.00 2.90
CA LEU A 15 9.46 -8.57 1.61
C LEU A 15 10.71 -9.25 1.05
N PRO A 16 10.80 -10.60 1.06
CA PRO A 16 11.97 -11.31 0.58
C PRO A 16 12.19 -11.04 -0.92
N LEU A 17 13.45 -10.82 -1.29
CA LEU A 17 13.87 -10.67 -2.68
C LEU A 17 14.36 -12.02 -3.24
N SER A 18 14.83 -12.01 -4.48
CA SER A 18 15.40 -13.21 -5.11
C SER A 18 16.65 -13.73 -4.39
N ASP A 19 17.42 -12.83 -3.77
CA ASP A 19 18.52 -13.22 -2.89
C ASP A 19 17.96 -13.68 -1.53
N PRO A 20 18.31 -14.91 -1.07
CA PRO A 20 17.81 -15.46 0.20
C PRO A 20 18.12 -14.63 1.45
N HIS A 21 19.12 -13.76 1.39
CA HIS A 21 19.56 -12.91 2.50
C HIS A 21 19.11 -11.45 2.37
N LEU A 22 18.45 -11.09 1.27
CA LEU A 22 17.94 -9.73 1.07
C LEU A 22 16.44 -9.66 1.23
N CYS A 23 16.00 -8.58 1.88
CA CYS A 23 14.60 -8.22 1.99
C CYS A 23 14.46 -6.73 1.67
N SER A 24 13.44 -6.39 0.91
CA SER A 24 12.91 -5.02 0.90
C SER A 24 12.08 -4.81 2.16
N ILE A 25 12.14 -3.62 2.74
CA ILE A 25 11.35 -3.28 3.92
C ILE A 25 10.34 -2.19 3.61
N VAL A 26 9.19 -2.27 4.28
CA VAL A 26 8.23 -1.18 4.37
C VAL A 26 8.00 -0.91 5.84
N TRP A 27 8.41 0.27 6.30
CA TRP A 27 8.32 0.66 7.70
C TRP A 27 7.49 1.93 7.86
N SER A 28 6.25 1.76 8.30
CA SER A 28 5.34 2.86 8.61
C SER A 28 5.66 3.42 9.99
N LEU A 29 6.03 4.70 10.02
CA LEU A 29 6.40 5.47 11.21
C LEU A 29 5.65 6.80 11.20
N SER A 30 5.63 7.49 12.35
CA SER A 30 5.22 8.90 12.38
C SER A 30 6.18 9.74 11.53
N PRO A 31 5.75 10.90 10.98
CA PRO A 31 6.61 11.73 10.13
C PRO A 31 7.95 12.12 10.78
N GLY A 32 7.93 12.45 12.08
CA GLY A 32 9.14 12.78 12.84
C GLY A 32 10.09 11.59 12.99
N GLU A 33 9.56 10.41 13.28
CA GLU A 33 10.38 9.20 13.41
C GLU A 33 10.92 8.72 12.06
N ALA A 34 10.13 8.82 10.99
CA ALA A 34 10.59 8.50 9.63
C ALA A 34 11.78 9.39 9.22
N GLN A 35 11.69 10.70 9.48
CA GLN A 35 12.78 11.63 9.21
C GLN A 35 14.01 11.33 10.07
N ARG A 36 13.81 11.01 11.35
CA ARG A 36 14.89 10.59 12.26
C ARG A 36 15.61 9.33 11.77
N MET A 37 14.86 8.32 11.30
CA MET A 37 15.42 7.07 10.75
C MET A 37 16.12 7.26 9.41
N GLN A 38 15.64 8.20 8.58
CA GLN A 38 16.29 8.53 7.31
C GLN A 38 17.65 9.20 7.53
N GLN A 39 17.74 10.08 8.53
CA GLN A 39 18.96 10.86 8.82
C GLN A 39 19.93 10.14 9.77
N ALA A 40 19.49 9.08 10.44
CA ALA A 40 20.33 8.30 11.34
C ALA A 40 21.54 7.69 10.61
N ASP A 41 22.61 7.42 11.34
CA ASP A 41 23.67 6.54 10.82
C ASP A 41 23.17 5.10 10.67
N GLU A 42 23.91 4.28 9.93
CA GLU A 42 23.54 2.88 9.66
C GLU A 42 23.45 2.05 10.94
N THR A 43 24.32 2.31 11.93
CA THR A 43 24.36 1.53 13.18
C THR A 43 23.08 1.75 13.97
N THR A 44 22.68 3.01 14.14
CA THR A 44 21.46 3.43 14.84
C THR A 44 20.23 2.90 14.11
N PHE A 45 20.21 2.98 12.77
CA PHE A 45 19.12 2.45 11.97
C PHE A 45 18.98 0.93 12.12
N ASN A 46 20.09 0.18 11.97
CA ASN A 46 20.10 -1.28 12.09
C ASN A 46 19.66 -1.74 13.49
N GLN A 47 20.08 -1.04 14.53
CA GLN A 47 19.63 -1.30 15.91
C GLN A 47 18.12 -1.08 16.06
N ALA A 48 17.61 0.06 15.59
CA ALA A 48 16.18 0.38 15.67
C ALA A 48 15.33 -0.63 14.88
N LEU A 49 15.79 -1.02 13.68
CA LEU A 49 15.13 -2.02 12.83
C LEU A 49 15.09 -3.40 13.50
N ASN A 50 16.20 -3.83 14.11
CA ASN A 50 16.26 -5.11 14.83
C ASN A 50 15.34 -5.14 16.05
N ILE A 51 15.26 -4.04 16.80
CA ILE A 51 14.34 -3.89 17.93
C ILE A 51 12.89 -3.94 17.44
N ALA A 52 12.54 -3.15 16.42
CA ALA A 52 11.18 -3.09 15.88
C ALA A 52 10.70 -4.41 15.25
N PHE A 53 11.63 -5.30 14.90
CA PHE A 53 11.34 -6.62 14.35
C PHE A 53 11.50 -7.77 15.36
N ASP A 54 11.64 -7.46 16.64
CA ASP A 54 11.85 -8.42 17.74
C ASP A 54 13.00 -9.41 17.47
N ASN A 55 14.05 -8.96 16.78
CA ASN A 55 15.22 -9.77 16.40
C ASN A 55 14.86 -11.08 15.65
N ARG A 56 13.69 -11.15 14.99
CA ARG A 56 13.18 -12.38 14.38
C ARG A 56 13.96 -12.89 13.18
N LEU A 57 14.78 -12.05 12.55
CA LEU A 57 15.68 -12.40 11.45
C LEU A 57 17.16 -12.35 11.86
N GLY A 58 17.45 -12.16 13.15
CA GLY A 58 18.81 -11.87 13.61
C GLY A 58 19.24 -10.45 13.23
N LEU A 59 20.57 -10.25 13.13
CA LEU A 59 21.17 -8.96 12.84
C LEU A 59 20.88 -8.51 11.40
N CYS A 60 20.02 -7.50 11.25
CA CYS A 60 19.79 -6.82 9.98
C CYS A 60 20.88 -5.79 9.69
N GLN A 61 21.27 -5.67 8.41
CA GLN A 61 22.14 -4.64 7.90
C GLN A 61 21.49 -3.93 6.71
N LEU A 62 21.55 -2.60 6.69
CA LEU A 62 21.12 -1.80 5.56
C LEU A 62 22.00 -2.10 4.33
N ALA A 63 21.36 -2.39 3.20
CA ALA A 63 22.04 -2.72 1.94
C ALA A 63 21.79 -1.71 0.82
N SER A 64 21.01 -0.65 1.08
CA SER A 64 20.62 0.36 0.10
C SER A 64 20.41 1.73 0.73
N GLU A 65 20.23 2.76 -0.09
CA GLU A 65 19.73 4.05 0.37
C GLU A 65 18.33 3.92 0.98
N ARG A 66 17.99 4.88 1.86
CA ARG A 66 16.72 4.95 2.59
C ARG A 66 15.83 6.02 1.98
N GLU A 67 14.72 5.60 1.40
CA GLU A 67 13.72 6.49 0.87
C GLU A 67 12.53 6.62 1.83
N VAL A 68 12.01 7.83 1.97
CA VAL A 68 10.85 8.14 2.82
C VAL A 68 9.78 8.80 1.96
N PHE A 69 8.58 8.23 2.01
CA PHE A 69 7.42 8.73 1.30
C PHE A 69 6.26 8.97 2.28
N PRO A 70 5.55 10.10 2.17
CA PRO A 70 4.37 10.33 2.99
C PRO A 70 3.25 9.36 2.57
N LEU A 71 2.74 8.59 3.53
CA LEU A 71 1.57 7.74 3.32
C LEU A 71 0.31 8.59 3.41
N THR A 72 -0.26 8.98 2.27
CA THR A 72 -1.50 9.76 2.23
C THR A 72 -2.70 8.86 1.95
N GLY A 73 -3.56 8.65 2.94
CA GLY A 73 -4.90 8.11 2.68
C GLY A 73 -5.69 9.13 1.86
N ARG A 74 -6.04 8.80 0.62
CA ARG A 74 -6.93 9.62 -0.21
C ARG A 74 -8.33 9.03 -0.17
N TYR A 75 -9.30 9.87 0.13
CA TYR A 75 -10.71 9.50 0.11
C TYR A 75 -11.40 10.24 -1.04
N ALA A 76 -11.61 9.54 -2.16
CA ALA A 76 -12.48 10.09 -3.19
C ALA A 76 -13.94 9.95 -2.75
N ARG A 77 -14.68 11.06 -2.77
CA ARG A 77 -16.12 11.04 -2.44
C ARG A 77 -16.97 10.45 -3.59
N GLN A 78 -16.41 10.43 -4.79
CA GLN A 78 -17.04 9.97 -6.01
C GLN A 78 -16.00 9.18 -6.81
N PHE A 79 -16.26 7.90 -7.05
CA PHE A 79 -15.38 7.00 -7.83
C PHE A 79 -15.70 7.02 -9.33
N ALA A 80 -16.77 7.70 -9.70
CA ALA A 80 -17.26 7.78 -11.05
C ALA A 80 -17.93 9.13 -11.28
N ALA A 81 -17.77 9.67 -12.49
CA ALA A 81 -18.54 10.78 -13.00
C ALA A 81 -18.86 10.55 -14.48
N HIS A 82 -19.54 11.50 -15.11
CA HIS A 82 -19.86 11.39 -16.53
C HIS A 82 -18.58 11.18 -17.36
N ARG A 83 -18.44 9.98 -17.98
CA ARG A 83 -17.25 9.56 -18.75
C ARG A 83 -15.93 9.53 -17.95
N LEU A 84 -16.01 9.37 -16.63
CA LEU A 84 -14.84 9.28 -15.76
C LEU A 84 -15.02 8.12 -14.77
N ALA A 85 -13.99 7.30 -14.64
CA ALA A 85 -13.88 6.27 -13.61
C ALA A 85 -12.54 6.43 -12.91
N LEU A 86 -12.53 6.38 -11.57
CA LEU A 86 -11.33 6.32 -10.76
C LEU A 86 -11.09 4.86 -10.38
N VAL A 87 -9.82 4.42 -10.42
CA VAL A 87 -9.40 3.05 -10.08
C VAL A 87 -8.09 3.09 -9.28
N GLY A 88 -7.82 2.05 -8.50
CA GLY A 88 -6.60 1.87 -7.72
C GLY A 88 -6.47 2.85 -6.57
N ASP A 89 -5.27 3.37 -6.33
CA ASP A 89 -4.97 4.32 -5.23
C ASP A 89 -5.71 5.66 -5.38
N ALA A 90 -6.26 5.94 -6.58
CA ALA A 90 -7.18 7.07 -6.80
C ALA A 90 -8.59 6.80 -6.25
N ALA A 91 -8.97 5.53 -6.04
CA ALA A 91 -10.28 5.07 -5.61
C ALA A 91 -10.29 4.42 -4.22
N HIS A 92 -9.20 3.83 -3.73
CA HIS A 92 -9.26 3.06 -2.49
C HIS A 92 -8.31 3.60 -1.41
N THR A 93 -8.87 3.85 -0.22
CA THR A 93 -8.12 4.12 1.00
C THR A 93 -7.73 2.79 1.63
N ILE A 94 -6.53 2.29 1.35
CA ILE A 94 -6.04 1.09 2.01
C ILE A 94 -5.10 1.52 3.12
N HIS A 95 -5.41 1.11 4.36
CA HIS A 95 -4.46 1.16 5.45
C HIS A 95 -3.19 0.47 4.94
N PRO A 96 -2.02 1.13 4.95
CA PRO A 96 -0.85 0.70 4.19
C PRO A 96 -0.37 -0.66 4.67
N LEU A 97 -0.93 -1.72 4.07
CA LEU A 97 -0.39 -3.05 4.09
C LEU A 97 0.67 -3.04 3.00
N ALA A 98 1.92 -3.19 3.43
CA ALA A 98 3.10 -3.12 2.59
C ALA A 98 2.91 -3.89 1.27
N GLY A 99 3.00 -3.17 0.14
CA GLY A 99 2.99 -3.77 -1.19
C GLY A 99 1.62 -4.18 -1.75
N GLN A 100 0.50 -3.80 -1.13
CA GLN A 100 -0.84 -4.18 -1.63
C GLN A 100 -1.49 -3.17 -2.60
N GLY A 101 -1.01 -1.91 -2.64
CA GLY A 101 -1.65 -0.86 -3.45
C GLY A 101 -1.76 -1.19 -4.94
N VAL A 102 -0.73 -1.82 -5.51
CA VAL A 102 -0.75 -2.23 -6.92
C VAL A 102 -1.71 -3.39 -7.19
N ASN A 103 -1.81 -4.35 -6.26
CA ASN A 103 -2.72 -5.49 -6.39
C ASN A 103 -4.18 -5.04 -6.39
N LEU A 104 -4.50 -4.05 -5.55
CA LEU A 104 -5.83 -3.46 -5.49
C LEU A 104 -6.15 -2.68 -6.76
N GLY A 105 -5.17 -1.92 -7.29
CA GLY A 105 -5.30 -1.30 -8.62
C GLY A 105 -5.51 -2.30 -9.76
N PHE A 106 -4.85 -3.45 -9.73
CA PHE A 106 -5.06 -4.51 -10.73
C PHE A 106 -6.45 -5.14 -10.63
N MET A 107 -6.97 -5.33 -9.42
CA MET A 107 -8.32 -5.83 -9.21
C MET A 107 -9.37 -4.84 -9.75
N ASP A 108 -9.22 -3.56 -9.44
CA ASP A 108 -10.09 -2.49 -9.95
C ASP A 108 -10.05 -2.41 -11.48
N ALA A 109 -8.86 -2.55 -12.07
CA ALA A 109 -8.69 -2.56 -13.52
C ALA A 109 -9.37 -3.78 -14.18
N ALA A 110 -9.25 -4.97 -13.57
CA ALA A 110 -9.90 -6.17 -14.08
C ALA A 110 -11.44 -6.03 -14.09
N GLU A 111 -12.01 -5.52 -13.01
CA GLU A 111 -13.45 -5.27 -12.91
C GLU A 111 -13.92 -4.21 -13.90
N LEU A 112 -13.16 -3.10 -14.03
CA LEU A 112 -13.44 -2.06 -15.01
C LEU A 112 -13.47 -2.64 -16.44
N ILE A 113 -12.51 -3.50 -16.79
CA ILE A 113 -12.43 -4.13 -18.10
C ILE A 113 -13.67 -5.00 -18.36
N ASP A 114 -14.09 -5.82 -17.39
CA ASP A 114 -15.23 -6.72 -17.56
C ASP A 114 -16.55 -5.96 -17.67
N GLU A 115 -16.72 -4.89 -16.88
CA GLU A 115 -17.90 -4.04 -16.96
C GLU A 115 -17.97 -3.28 -18.30
N LEU A 116 -16.83 -2.77 -18.79
CA LEU A 116 -16.74 -2.14 -20.11
C LEU A 116 -17.09 -3.12 -21.24
N LYS A 117 -16.58 -4.35 -21.19
CA LYS A 117 -16.93 -5.39 -22.17
C LYS A 117 -18.44 -5.70 -22.16
N ARG A 118 -19.03 -5.82 -20.97
CA ARG A 118 -20.46 -6.08 -20.80
C ARG A 118 -21.32 -4.95 -21.40
N LEU A 119 -20.96 -3.70 -21.13
CA LEU A 119 -21.67 -2.53 -21.67
C LEU A 119 -21.48 -2.39 -23.18
N HIS A 120 -20.29 -2.74 -23.70
CA HIS A 120 -20.02 -2.77 -25.14
C HIS A 120 -20.94 -3.76 -25.86
N ALA A 121 -21.03 -4.99 -25.34
CA ALA A 121 -21.87 -6.03 -25.92
C ALA A 121 -23.36 -5.66 -25.95
N GLN A 122 -23.81 -4.83 -25.01
CA GLN A 122 -25.19 -4.35 -24.94
C GLN A 122 -25.46 -3.11 -25.82
N GLY A 123 -24.45 -2.60 -26.55
CA GLY A 123 -24.55 -1.36 -27.30
C GLY A 123 -24.72 -0.12 -26.41
N LYS A 124 -24.42 -0.25 -25.11
CA LYS A 124 -24.64 0.79 -24.09
C LYS A 124 -23.40 1.65 -23.84
N ILE A 125 -22.31 1.45 -24.59
CA ILE A 125 -21.21 2.42 -24.67
C ILE A 125 -21.69 3.61 -25.49
N SER A 126 -22.58 4.38 -24.89
CA SER A 126 -22.81 5.76 -25.28
C SER A 126 -22.04 6.65 -24.33
N ALA A 127 -21.82 7.88 -24.78
CA ALA A 127 -21.27 9.04 -24.10
C ALA A 127 -21.57 9.24 -22.60
N SER A 128 -22.45 8.47 -21.96
CA SER A 128 -23.03 8.76 -20.65
C SER A 128 -22.84 7.65 -19.62
N ILE A 129 -21.83 6.81 -19.79
CA ILE A 129 -21.55 5.76 -18.81
C ILE A 129 -21.05 6.36 -17.48
N PHE A 130 -21.78 6.04 -16.41
CA PHE A 130 -21.29 6.03 -15.03
C PHE A 130 -20.69 4.65 -14.78
N ILE A 131 -19.37 4.55 -14.61
CA ILE A 131 -18.75 3.29 -14.17
C ILE A 131 -18.63 3.34 -12.66
N CYS A 132 -19.58 2.77 -11.93
CA CYS A 132 -19.37 2.47 -10.52
C CYS A 132 -18.41 1.28 -10.41
N ALA A 133 -17.10 1.52 -10.33
CA ALA A 133 -16.19 0.57 -9.73
C ALA A 133 -16.37 0.71 -8.21
N ALA A 134 -17.20 -0.15 -7.62
CA ALA A 134 -17.34 -0.24 -6.18
C ALA A 134 -17.44 -1.71 -5.79
N THR A 135 -16.30 -2.31 -5.48
CA THR A 135 -16.23 -3.56 -4.71
C THR A 135 -15.63 -3.24 -3.35
N SER A 136 -16.53 -3.16 -2.37
CA SER A 136 -16.20 -3.01 -0.96
C SER A 136 -15.43 -4.23 -0.44
N ALA A 137 -14.25 -4.00 0.12
CA ALA A 137 -13.71 -4.79 1.21
C ALA A 137 -13.39 -3.84 2.38
N ALA A 138 -14.41 -3.57 3.20
CA ALA A 138 -14.21 -2.88 4.47
C ALA A 138 -13.58 -3.85 5.47
N ALA A 139 -12.48 -3.43 6.11
CA ALA A 139 -12.15 -3.85 7.46
C ALA A 139 -12.05 -2.57 8.30
N SER A 140 -13.13 -2.23 9.00
CA SER A 140 -13.07 -1.23 10.06
C SER A 140 -12.54 -1.89 11.33
N THR A 141 -11.66 -1.22 12.06
CA THR A 141 -11.89 -1.08 13.50
C THR A 141 -11.52 0.33 13.93
N ALA A 142 -12.29 0.85 14.86
CA ALA A 142 -12.58 2.26 15.05
C ALA A 142 -11.94 2.84 16.31
N ARG A 143 -11.73 4.18 16.28
CA ARG A 143 -11.65 5.16 17.40
C ARG A 143 -10.39 5.06 18.29
N ARG A 144 -9.77 6.16 18.73
CA ARG A 144 -10.16 7.59 18.83
C ARG A 144 -9.06 8.48 18.29
#